data_AF-A0A1S3QM89-F1
#
_entry.id   AF-A0A1S3QM89-F1
#
_cell.length_a   1.000
_cell.length_b   1.000
_cell.length_c   1.000
_cell.angle_alpha   90.00
_cell.angle_beta   90.00
_cell.angle_gamma   90.00
#
_symmetry.space_group_name_H-M   'P 1'
#
loop_
_entity.id
_entity.type
_entity.pdbx_description
1 polymer ?
#
loop_
_entity_poly.entity_id
_entity_poly.type
_entity_poly.pdbx_seq_one_letter_code
_entity_poly.pdbx_strand_id
1 'polypeptide(L)'
;VELLTSLKSLHKHVEVSQLPTEFGGSFPFSHSSWVCFRTRVEQLTSHCEDAVNLLQSTIADLESAVLPNTAEEAQVLLARYRGVMCSVLEDSRLARFQLEGGANLSRLRKEETSVSLSDDY
;
A
#
# COMPACT_ATOMS: atom_id res chain seq x y z
N VAL A 1 -2.93 -3.40 40.65
CA VAL A 1 -3.02 -4.23 39.42
C VAL A 1 -3.42 -5.62 39.85
N GLU A 2 -4.62 -6.08 39.51
CA GLU A 2 -5.06 -7.45 39.77
C GLU A 2 -4.52 -8.36 38.66
N LEU A 3 -3.87 -9.47 39.01
CA LEU A 3 -3.38 -10.44 38.04
C LEU A 3 -4.47 -11.50 37.81
N LEU A 4 -4.98 -11.58 36.58
CA LEU A 4 -5.95 -12.60 36.18
C LEU A 4 -5.20 -13.87 35.78
N THR A 5 -5.36 -14.95 36.56
CA THR A 5 -4.62 -16.22 36.38
C THR A 5 -5.42 -17.31 35.66
N SER A 6 -6.66 -17.04 35.25
CA SER A 6 -7.50 -18.00 34.52
C SER A 6 -8.51 -17.33 33.58
N LEU A 7 -8.90 -18.04 32.51
CA LEU A 7 -9.94 -17.59 31.57
C LEU A 7 -11.26 -17.26 32.26
N LYS A 8 -11.64 -18.03 33.29
CA LYS A 8 -12.87 -17.79 34.07
C LYS A 8 -12.83 -16.46 34.82
N SER A 9 -11.65 -15.99 35.25
CA SER A 9 -11.49 -14.68 35.87
C SER A 9 -11.52 -13.55 34.84
N LEU A 10 -10.98 -13.81 33.64
CA LEU A 10 -11.02 -12.89 32.50
C LEU A 10 -12.46 -12.60 32.04
N HIS A 11 -13.29 -13.64 31.93
CA HIS A 11 -14.70 -13.53 31.52
C HIS A 11 -15.60 -12.76 32.51
N LYS A 12 -15.12 -12.45 33.72
CA LYS A 12 -15.83 -11.55 34.66
C LYS A 12 -15.62 -10.07 34.36
N HIS A 13 -14.58 -9.75 33.59
CA HIS A 13 -14.14 -8.38 33.33
C HIS A 13 -14.34 -7.96 31.88
N VAL A 14 -14.39 -8.93 30.95
CA VAL A 14 -14.57 -8.71 29.52
C VAL A 14 -15.65 -9.63 29.00
N GLU A 15 -16.57 -9.08 28.21
CA GLU A 15 -17.64 -9.84 27.57
C GLU A 15 -17.08 -10.87 26.59
N VAL A 16 -17.70 -12.04 26.55
CA VAL A 16 -17.29 -13.15 25.66
C VAL A 16 -17.31 -12.70 24.19
N SER A 17 -18.23 -11.80 23.82
CA SER A 17 -18.33 -11.23 22.47
C SER A 17 -17.17 -10.33 22.07
N GLN A 18 -16.43 -9.79 23.03
CA GLN A 18 -15.29 -8.90 22.82
C GLN A 18 -13.95 -9.65 22.90
N LEU A 19 -13.97 -10.92 23.32
CA LEU A 19 -12.78 -11.75 23.45
C LEU A 19 -12.51 -12.54 22.17
N PRO A 20 -11.27 -12.51 21.65
CA PRO A 20 -10.86 -13.41 20.58
C PRO A 20 -11.08 -14.89 20.94
N THR A 21 -11.30 -15.72 19.92
CA THR A 21 -11.54 -17.17 20.09
C THR A 21 -10.40 -17.90 20.82
N GLU A 22 -9.15 -17.46 20.65
CA GLU A 22 -7.98 -17.97 21.37
C GLU A 22 -8.04 -17.77 22.90
N PHE A 23 -8.86 -16.83 23.37
CA PHE A 23 -9.16 -16.59 24.80
C PHE A 23 -10.56 -17.08 25.20
N GLY A 24 -11.17 -17.96 24.42
CA GLY A 24 -12.48 -18.55 24.69
C GLY A 24 -13.65 -17.58 24.51
N GLY A 25 -13.48 -16.52 23.70
CA GLY A 25 -14.57 -15.63 23.29
C GLY A 25 -15.14 -15.97 21.91
N SER A 26 -16.02 -15.11 21.40
CA SER A 26 -16.66 -15.25 20.08
C SER A 26 -16.26 -14.18 19.08
N PHE A 27 -15.32 -13.31 19.42
CA PHE A 27 -14.83 -12.26 18.54
C PHE A 27 -13.95 -12.87 17.43
N PRO A 28 -14.27 -12.66 16.14
CA PRO A 28 -13.59 -13.31 15.02
C PRO A 28 -12.28 -12.58 14.65
N PHE A 29 -11.41 -12.35 15.62
CA PHE A 29 -10.12 -11.71 15.40
C PHE A 29 -8.99 -12.72 15.23
N SER A 30 -8.07 -12.42 14.32
CA SER A 30 -6.81 -13.15 14.14
C SER A 30 -5.68 -12.14 14.01
N HIS A 31 -4.76 -12.14 14.99
CA HIS A 31 -3.61 -11.24 14.97
C HIS A 31 -2.75 -11.45 13.72
N SER A 32 -2.51 -12.70 13.33
CA SER A 32 -1.77 -13.01 12.11
C SER A 32 -2.43 -12.44 10.85
N SER A 33 -3.76 -12.53 10.73
CA SER A 33 -4.50 -11.98 9.59
C SER A 33 -4.43 -10.45 9.58
N TRP A 34 -4.57 -9.81 10.75
CA TRP A 34 -4.43 -8.36 10.89
C TRP A 34 -3.03 -7.88 10.49
N VAL A 35 -1.97 -8.55 10.98
CA VAL A 35 -0.59 -8.23 10.60
C VAL A 35 -0.39 -8.36 9.10
N CYS A 36 -0.82 -9.48 8.51
CA CYS A 36 -0.71 -9.69 7.06
C CYS A 36 -1.43 -8.61 6.24
N PHE A 37 -2.64 -8.22 6.65
CA PHE A 37 -3.40 -7.14 6.02
C PHE A 37 -2.63 -5.81 6.12
N ARG A 38 -2.19 -5.42 7.32
CA ARG A 38 -1.44 -4.17 7.57
C ARG A 38 -0.16 -4.10 6.75
N THR A 39 0.63 -5.18 6.73
CA THR A 39 1.84 -5.27 5.90
C THR A 39 1.52 -5.08 4.42
N ARG A 40 0.41 -5.65 3.93
CA ARG A 40 0.01 -5.51 2.53
C ARG A 40 -0.45 -4.09 2.20
N VAL A 41 -1.18 -3.44 3.11
CA VAL A 41 -1.55 -2.02 2.97
C VAL A 41 -0.28 -1.18 2.86
N GLU A 42 0.66 -1.33 3.77
CA GLU A 42 1.92 -0.58 3.77
C GLU A 42 2.74 -0.80 2.51
N GLN A 43 2.85 -2.04 2.03
CA GLN A 43 3.51 -2.36 0.76
C GLN A 43 2.84 -1.69 -0.44
N LEU A 44 1.51 -1.72 -0.53
CA LEU A 44 0.80 -1.08 -1.62
C LEU A 44 0.97 0.45 -1.57
N THR A 45 0.85 1.05 -0.39
CA THR A 45 1.08 2.48 -0.18
C THR A 45 2.48 2.88 -0.63
N SER A 46 3.52 2.16 -0.19
CA SER A 46 4.90 2.42 -0.60
C SER A 46 5.09 2.31 -2.12
N HIS A 47 4.49 1.32 -2.78
CA HIS A 47 4.56 1.22 -4.24
C HIS A 47 3.85 2.39 -4.95
N CYS A 48 2.71 2.85 -4.42
CA CYS A 48 2.02 4.04 -4.93
C CYS A 48 2.90 5.29 -4.78
N GLU A 49 3.52 5.49 -3.61
CA GLU A 49 4.41 6.63 -3.35
C GLU A 49 5.61 6.63 -4.28
N ASP A 50 6.28 5.48 -4.47
CA ASP A 50 7.38 5.34 -5.42
C ASP A 50 6.97 5.70 -6.86
N ALA A 51 5.80 5.23 -7.30
CA ALA A 51 5.25 5.53 -8.61
C ALA A 51 4.95 7.03 -8.76
N VAL A 52 4.32 7.64 -7.75
CA VAL A 52 4.02 9.08 -7.73
C VAL A 52 5.30 9.90 -7.78
N ASN A 53 6.29 9.59 -6.94
CA ASN A 53 7.57 10.30 -6.87
C ASN A 53 8.32 10.24 -8.21
N LEU A 54 8.39 9.06 -8.84
CA LEU A 54 9.01 8.89 -10.15
C LEU A 54 8.31 9.75 -11.22
N LEU A 55 6.98 9.67 -11.28
CA LEU A 55 6.19 10.40 -12.28
C LEU A 55 6.30 11.91 -12.07
N GLN A 56 6.23 12.39 -10.83
CA GLN A 56 6.41 13.81 -10.50
C GLN A 56 7.80 14.32 -10.86
N SER A 57 8.86 13.58 -10.52
CA SER A 57 10.23 13.94 -10.92
C SER A 57 10.37 14.00 -12.44
N THR A 58 9.81 13.02 -13.14
CA THR A 58 9.84 12.98 -14.59
C THR A 58 9.11 14.17 -15.22
N ILE A 59 7.92 14.50 -14.71
CA ILE A 59 7.13 15.63 -15.18
C ILE A 59 7.90 16.93 -14.96
N ALA A 60 8.45 17.14 -13.77
CA ALA A 60 9.26 18.32 -13.47
C ALA A 60 10.49 18.45 -14.39
N ASP A 61 11.17 17.33 -14.67
CA ASP A 61 12.30 17.30 -15.61
C ASP A 61 11.89 17.69 -17.03
N LEU A 62 10.71 17.24 -17.49
CA LEU A 62 10.17 17.59 -18.80
C LEU A 62 9.72 19.05 -18.87
N GLU A 63 9.07 19.56 -17.82
CA GLU A 63 8.58 20.95 -17.74
C GLU A 63 9.70 21.98 -17.61
N SER A 64 10.84 21.61 -17.01
CA SER A 64 12.00 22.49 -16.89
C SER A 64 12.72 22.78 -18.22
N ALA A 65 12.35 22.10 -19.30
CA ALA A 65 12.98 22.27 -20.59
C ALA A 65 12.66 23.63 -21.23
N VAL A 66 13.70 24.34 -21.64
CA VAL A 66 13.57 25.61 -22.37
C VAL A 66 13.32 25.32 -23.86
N LEU A 67 12.53 26.18 -24.50
CA LEU A 67 12.29 26.09 -25.94
C LEU A 67 13.61 26.28 -26.70
N PRO A 68 13.99 25.37 -27.60
CA PRO A 68 15.22 25.48 -28.38
C PRO A 68 15.12 26.62 -29.40
N ASN A 69 16.25 27.30 -29.65
CA ASN A 69 16.35 28.39 -30.62
C ASN A 69 16.87 27.91 -31.99
N THR A 70 17.48 26.72 -32.03
CA THR A 70 18.05 26.11 -33.24
C THR A 70 17.49 24.73 -33.53
N ALA A 71 17.62 24.26 -34.76
CA ALA A 71 17.18 22.93 -35.16
C ALA A 71 18.01 21.84 -34.47
N GLU A 72 19.30 22.09 -34.25
CA GLU A 72 20.23 21.20 -33.55
C GLU A 72 19.84 21.06 -32.07
N GLU A 73 19.56 22.16 -31.38
CA GLU A 73 19.05 22.14 -29.99
C GLU A 73 17.71 21.39 -29.90
N ALA A 74 16.83 21.57 -30.88
CA ALA A 74 15.56 20.85 -30.93
C ALA A 74 15.75 19.34 -31.10
N GLN A 75 16.72 18.90 -31.91
CA GLN A 75 17.06 17.47 -32.04
C GLN A 75 17.60 16.90 -30.72
N VAL A 76 18.46 17.62 -30.01
CA VAL A 76 18.98 17.21 -28.70
C VAL A 76 17.85 17.07 -27.68
N LEU A 77 16.94 18.05 -27.63
CA LEU A 77 15.80 18.00 -26.71
C LEU A 77 14.86 16.83 -27.01
N LEU A 78 14.57 16.57 -28.30
CA LEU A 78 13.77 15.42 -28.71
C LEU A 78 14.42 14.09 -28.33
N ALA A 79 15.74 13.95 -28.50
CA ALA A 79 16.47 12.75 -28.10
C ALA A 79 16.39 12.52 -26.59
N ARG A 80 16.53 13.60 -25.79
CA ARG A 80 16.34 13.55 -24.34
C ARG A 80 14.93 13.08 -23.96
N TYR A 81 13.88 13.64 -24.57
CA TYR A 81 12.49 13.23 -24.30
C TYR A 81 12.23 11.77 -24.64
N ARG A 82 12.78 11.26 -25.75
CA ARG A 82 12.71 9.83 -26.07
C ARG A 82 13.38 8.96 -25.01
N GLY A 83 14.55 9.37 -24.52
CA GLY A 83 15.26 8.67 -23.45
C GLY A 83 14.45 8.63 -22.14
N VAL A 84 13.87 9.76 -21.75
CA VAL A 84 12.99 9.85 -20.58
C VAL A 84 11.76 8.94 -20.75
N MET A 85 11.12 8.95 -21.92
CA MET A 85 9.98 8.09 -22.22
C MET A 85 10.35 6.60 -22.10
N CYS A 86 11.49 6.18 -22.67
CA CYS A 86 11.99 4.81 -22.51
C CYS A 86 12.20 4.46 -21.04
N SER A 87 12.88 5.33 -20.28
CA SER A 87 13.14 5.12 -18.85
C SER A 87 11.85 4.93 -18.04
N VAL A 88 10.79 5.69 -18.33
CA VAL A 88 9.51 5.58 -17.62
C VAL A 88 8.78 4.31 -18.01
N LEU A 89 8.76 3.96 -19.30
CA LEU A 89 8.09 2.75 -19.79
C LEU A 89 8.78 1.46 -19.33
N GLU A 90 10.10 1.51 -19.13
CA GLU A 90 10.90 0.37 -18.66
C GLU A 90 11.01 0.30 -17.13
N ASP A 91 10.49 1.29 -16.39
CA ASP A 91 10.58 1.27 -14.93
C ASP A 91 9.79 0.08 -14.35
N SER A 92 10.53 -0.89 -13.81
CA SER A 92 10.00 -2.12 -13.25
C SER A 92 8.99 -1.91 -12.12
N ARG A 93 9.08 -0.79 -11.38
CA ARG A 93 8.14 -0.47 -10.29
C ARG A 93 6.80 -0.07 -10.88
N LEU A 94 6.78 0.77 -11.91
CA LEU A 94 5.56 1.13 -12.64
C LEU A 94 4.94 -0.07 -13.35
N ALA A 95 5.75 -0.87 -14.03
CA ALA A 95 5.28 -2.06 -14.74
C ALA A 95 4.61 -3.05 -13.76
N ARG A 96 5.26 -3.34 -12.62
CA ARG A 96 4.70 -4.20 -11.57
C ARG A 96 3.43 -3.60 -10.97
N PHE A 97 3.43 -2.31 -10.69
CA PHE A 97 2.26 -1.63 -10.13
C PHE A 97 1.03 -1.71 -11.08
N GLN A 98 1.24 -1.51 -12.39
CA GLN A 98 0.18 -1.65 -13.39
C GLN A 98 -0.36 -3.09 -13.48
N LEU A 99 0.52 -4.09 -13.39
CA LEU A 99 0.14 -5.50 -13.49
C LEU A 99 -0.58 -6.01 -12.25
N GLU A 100 -0.07 -5.67 -11.06
CA GLU A 100 -0.48 -6.30 -9.80
C GLU A 100 -1.41 -5.41 -8.96
N GLY A 101 -1.45 -4.10 -9.22
CA GLY A 101 -2.15 -3.12 -8.38
C GLY A 101 -3.63 -3.43 -8.20
N GLY A 102 -4.33 -3.77 -9.29
CA GLY A 102 -5.74 -4.15 -9.25
C GLY A 102 -5.99 -5.38 -8.37
N ALA A 103 -5.19 -6.44 -8.54
CA ALA A 103 -5.30 -7.66 -7.74
C ALA A 103 -4.99 -7.41 -6.25
N ASN A 104 -3.99 -6.57 -5.96
CA ASN A 104 -3.65 -6.17 -4.59
C ASN A 104 -4.79 -5.40 -3.93
N LEU A 105 -5.39 -4.44 -4.63
CA LEU A 105 -6.55 -3.68 -4.14
C LEU A 105 -7.77 -4.58 -3.91
N SER A 106 -8.09 -5.47 -4.84
CA SER A 106 -9.20 -6.42 -4.68
C SER A 106 -8.99 -7.33 -3.47
N ARG A 107 -7.76 -7.80 -3.26
CA ARG A 107 -7.42 -8.62 -2.09
C ARG A 107 -7.55 -7.83 -0.79
N LEU A 108 -7.04 -6.60 -0.74
CA LEU A 108 -7.16 -5.73 0.43
C LEU A 108 -8.63 -5.48 0.79
N ARG A 109 -9.49 -5.19 -0.19
CA ARG A 109 -10.95 -5.02 0.07
C ARG A 109 -11.61 -6.27 0.66
N LYS A 110 -11.17 -7.45 0.24
CA LYS A 110 -11.66 -8.72 0.80
C LYS A 110 -11.16 -8.96 2.22
N GLU A 111 -9.88 -8.66 2.47
CA GLU A 111 -9.26 -8.78 3.79
C GLU A 111 -9.84 -7.74 4.76
N GLU A 112 -10.14 -6.52 4.31
CA GLU A 112 -10.78 -5.45 5.09
C GLU A 112 -12.07 -5.94 5.74
N THR A 113 -12.98 -6.58 4.99
CA THR A 113 -14.23 -7.14 5.56
C THR A 113 -13.98 -8.19 6.64
N SER A 114 -12.85 -8.90 6.59
CA SER A 114 -12.48 -9.90 7.60
C SER A 114 -11.80 -9.29 8.83
N VAL A 115 -11.19 -8.12 8.69
CA VAL A 115 -10.48 -7.40 9.75
C VAL A 115 -11.39 -6.36 10.42
N SER A 116 -12.33 -5.76 9.69
CA SER A 116 -13.28 -4.72 10.15
C SER A 116 -14.46 -5.27 10.98
N LEU A 117 -14.48 -6.56 11.27
CA LEU A 117 -15.35 -7.13 12.32
C LEU A 117 -14.82 -6.82 13.73
N SER A 118 -13.66 -6.17 13.81
CA SER A 118 -13.11 -5.52 14.99
C SER A 118 -13.53 -4.06 15.00
N ASP A 119 -14.32 -3.67 16.02
CA ASP A 119 -14.85 -2.31 16.24
C ASP A 119 -13.76 -1.21 16.45
N ASP A 120 -12.47 -1.52 16.20
CA ASP A 120 -11.34 -0.60 16.40
C ASP A 120 -10.95 0.19 15.13
N TYR A 121 -11.85 0.29 14.15
CA TYR A 121 -11.72 1.20 12.99
C TYR A 121 -12.92 2.15 12.86
#